data_AF-A0A1M3PEM9-F1
#
_entry.id   AF-A0A1M3PEM9-F1
#
_cell.length_a   1.000
_cell.length_b   1.000
_cell.length_c   1.000
_cell.angle_alpha   90.00
_cell.angle_beta   90.00
_cell.angle_gamma   90.00
#
_symmetry.space_group_name_H-M   'P 1'
#
loop_
_entity.id
_entity.type
_entity.pdbx_description
1 polymer ?
#
loop_
_entity_poly.entity_id
_entity_poly.type
_entity_poly.pdbx_seq_one_letter_code
_entity_poly.pdbx_strand_id
1 'polypeptide(L)' 'MALHKFAVGERVAFTPGRHDGNVPRGAYTVTRLLPVEGGEQQYRVKSTGDTHERVVRESQLRRE' A
#
# COMPACT_ATOMS: atom_id res chain seq x y z
N MET A 1 -18.21 -7.04 -5.55
CA MET A 1 -16.87 -7.50 -5.16
C MET A 1 -15.89 -6.46 -5.67
N ALA A 2 -15.31 -5.64 -4.80
CA ALA A 2 -14.25 -4.73 -5.23
C ALA A 2 -13.00 -5.57 -5.49
N LEU A 3 -12.56 -5.61 -6.74
CA LEU A 3 -11.40 -6.40 -7.13
C LEU A 3 -10.14 -5.64 -6.67
N HIS A 4 -9.38 -6.23 -5.76
CA HIS A 4 -8.08 -5.69 -5.38
C HIS A 4 -7.16 -5.66 -6.59
N LYS A 5 -6.60 -4.48 -6.92
CA LYS A 5 -5.65 -4.32 -8.03
C LYS A 5 -4.29 -4.99 -7.78
N PHE A 6 -3.92 -5.13 -6.52
CA PHE A 6 -2.65 -5.71 -6.06
C PHE A 6 -2.90 -6.98 -5.26
N ALA A 7 -1.98 -7.95 -5.34
CA ALA A 7 -2.06 -9.20 -4.59
C ALA A 7 -1.09 -9.24 -3.41
N VAL A 8 -1.31 -10.14 -2.45
CA VAL A 8 -0.35 -10.42 -1.36
C VAL A 8 0.94 -10.98 -1.96
N GLY A 9 2.09 -10.44 -1.57
CA GLY A 9 3.41 -10.76 -2.09
C GLY A 9 3.85 -9.85 -3.24
N GLU A 10 2.98 -9.00 -3.78
CA GLU A 10 3.31 -8.08 -4.85
C GLU A 10 4.19 -6.92 -4.34
N ARG A 11 5.19 -6.53 -5.13
CA ARG A 11 6.00 -5.33 -4.86
C ARG A 11 5.30 -4.12 -5.45
N VAL A 12 5.14 -3.11 -4.63
CA VAL A 12 4.44 -1.87 -4.95
C VAL A 12 5.26 -0.68 -4.47
N ALA A 13 5.30 0.38 -5.27
CA ALA A 13 5.84 1.66 -4.83
C ALA A 13 4.78 2.43 -4.06
N PHE A 14 5.09 2.79 -2.81
CA PHE A 14 4.24 3.70 -2.07
C PHE A 14 4.53 5.14 -2.49
N THR A 15 3.50 5.85 -2.93
CA THR A 15 3.57 7.26 -3.32
C THR A 15 2.78 8.11 -2.33
N PRO A 16 3.44 8.79 -1.37
CA PRO A 16 2.76 9.67 -0.43
C PRO A 16 2.05 10.80 -1.18
N GLY A 17 0.79 11.03 -0.82
CA GLY A 17 0.04 12.21 -1.25
C GLY A 17 0.61 13.50 -0.65
N ARG A 18 0.09 14.65 -1.06
CA ARG A 18 0.57 15.98 -0.66
C ARG A 18 0.60 16.22 0.87
N HIS A 19 -0.13 15.42 1.65
CA HIS A 19 -0.23 15.50 3.11
C HIS A 19 0.46 14.33 3.84
N ASP A 20 1.04 13.38 3.11
CA ASP A 20 1.57 12.11 3.65
C ASP A 20 3.11 12.13 3.76
N GLY A 21 3.68 13.31 4.03
CA GLY A 21 5.13 13.56 3.99
C GLY A 21 5.98 12.76 4.97
N ASN A 22 5.36 11.99 5.87
CA ASN A 22 6.03 11.22 6.92
C ASN A 22 6.20 9.72 6.60
N VAL A 23 5.88 9.32 5.36
CA VAL A 23 6.08 7.94 4.91
C VAL A 23 7.25 7.89 3.94
N PRO A 24 8.28 7.07 4.22
CA PRO A 24 9.42 6.96 3.32
C PRO A 24 8.95 6.42 1.96
N ARG A 25 9.34 7.14 0.89
CA ARG A 25 9.14 6.69 -0.49
C ARG A 25 10.02 5.47 -0.73
N GLY A 26 9.51 4.48 -1.45
CA GLY A 26 10.29 3.30 -1.81
C GLY A 26 9.42 2.10 -2.16
N ALA A 27 10.10 0.96 -2.30
CA ALA A 27 9.48 -0.33 -2.53
C ALA A 27 8.86 -0.88 -1.24
N TYR A 28 7.63 -1.35 -1.37
CA TYR A 28 6.91 -2.03 -0.32
C TYR A 28 6.39 -3.36 -0.86
N THR A 29 6.18 -4.33 0.02
CA THR A 29 5.56 -5.61 -0.33
C THR A 29 4.19 -5.68 0.30
N VAL A 30 3.16 -6.01 -0.48
CA VAL A 30 1.81 -6.22 0.04
C VAL A 30 1.81 -7.47 0.93
N THR A 31 1.52 -7.32 2.21
CA THR A 31 1.45 -8.45 3.16
C THR A 31 0.01 -8.93 3.40
N ARG A 32 -0.98 -8.05 3.20
CA ARG A 32 -2.39 -8.40 3.37
C ARG A 32 -3.33 -7.48 2.58
N LEU A 33 -4.39 -8.06 2.02
CA LEU A 33 -5.52 -7.32 1.45
C LEU A 33 -6.52 -7.01 2.57
N LEU A 34 -6.90 -5.74 2.72
CA LEU A 34 -7.85 -5.29 3.74
C LEU A 34 -9.20 -4.98 3.09
N PRO A 35 -10.32 -5.09 3.83
CA PRO A 35 -11.63 -4.72 3.32
C PRO A 35 -11.64 -3.27 2.85
N VAL A 36 -12.48 -2.99 1.85
CA VAL A 36 -12.72 -1.64 1.34
C VAL A 36 -13.34 -0.79 2.45
N GLU A 37 -12.74 0.36 2.73
CA GLU A 37 -13.25 1.34 3.68
C GLU A 37 -13.41 2.68 2.95
N GLY A 38 -14.59 3.30 3.07
CA GLY A 38 -14.87 4.57 2.38
C GLY A 38 -14.86 4.49 0.84
N GLY A 39 -14.96 3.30 0.26
CA GLY A 39 -14.96 3.09 -1.20
C GLY A 39 -13.58 2.83 -1.82
N GLU A 40 -12.49 2.89 -1.03
CA GLU A 40 -11.14 2.58 -1.51
C GLU A 40 -10.64 1.24 -0.95
N GLN A 41 -9.98 0.44 -1.80
CA GLN A 41 -9.31 -0.78 -1.36
C GLN A 41 -8.11 -0.42 -0.49
N GLN A 42 -7.96 -1.12 0.62
CA GLN A 42 -6.84 -0.94 1.53
C GLN A 42 -5.90 -2.14 1.45
N TYR A 43 -4.62 -1.86 1.68
CA TYR A 43 -3.55 -2.83 1.61
C TYR A 43 -2.67 -2.64 2.82
N ARG A 44 -2.33 -3.75 3.48
CA ARG A 44 -1.22 -3.76 4.42
C ARG A 44 0.04 -4.02 3.63
N VAL A 45 0.99 -3.11 3.75
CA VAL A 45 2.26 -3.18 3.06
C VAL A 45 3.40 -3.12 4.07
N LYS A 46 4.47 -3.85 3.78
CA LYS A 46 5.69 -3.85 4.58
C LYS A 46 6.81 -3.18 3.79
N SER A 47 7.53 -2.26 4.43
CA SER A 47 8.69 -1.62 3.80
C SER A 47 9.76 -2.67 3.50
N THR A 48 10.44 -2.57 2.36
CA THR A 48 11.59 -3.46 2.09
C THR A 48 12.84 -3.02 2.85
N GLY A 49 12.93 -1.73 3.19
CA GLY A 49 14.07 -1.16 3.91
C GLY A 49 13.90 -1.17 5.43
N ASP A 50 12.72 -1.49 5.94
CA ASP A 50 12.40 -1.38 7.35
C ASP A 50 11.31 -2.38 7.76
N THR A 51 11.30 -2.82 9.03
CA THR A 51 10.36 -3.86 9.51
C THR A 51 8.94 -3.37 9.78
N HIS A 52 8.64 -2.07 9.63
CA HIS A 52 7.32 -1.53 9.90
C HIS A 52 6.32 -1.85 8.78
N GLU A 53 5.13 -2.30 9.19
CA GLU A 53 3.98 -2.43 8.33
C GLU A 53 3.13 -1.16 8.38
N ARG A 54 2.53 -0.80 7.24
CA ARG A 54 1.64 0.35 7.10
C ARG A 54 0.39 -0.07 6.35
N VAL A 55 -0.73 0.54 6.71
CA VAL A 55 -1.98 0.40 5.95
C VAL A 55 -2.06 1.59 5.00
N VAL A 56 -2.21 1.29 3.72
CA VAL A 56 -2.22 2.27 2.64
C VAL A 56 -3.39 2.00 1.72
N ARG A 57 -3.87 3.04 1.04
CA ARG A 57 -4.96 2.92 0.08
C ARG A 57 -4.42 2.55 -1.29
N GLU A 58 -5.28 1.97 -2.12
CA GLU A 58 -4.94 1.65 -3.51
C GLU A 58 -4.43 2.86 -4.29
N SER A 59 -5.04 4.02 -4.06
CA SER A 59 -4.68 5.30 -4.70
C SER A 59 -3.27 5.78 -4.35
N GLN A 60 -2.73 5.34 -3.22
CA GLN A 60 -1.37 5.66 -2.76
C GLN A 60 -0.33 4.64 -3.25
N LEU A 61 -0.77 3.55 -3.88
CA LEU A 61 0.09 2.50 -4.40
C LEU A 61 0.25 2.61 -5.91
N ARG A 62 1.46 2.33 -6.38
CA ARG A 62 1.77 2.08 -7.79
C ARG A 62 2.44 0.74 -7.95
N ARG A 63 2.24 0.12 -9.12
CA ARG A 63 3.11 -0.97 -9.57
C ARG A 63 4.49 -0.36 -9.85
N GLU A 64 5.53 -0.95 -9.27
CA GLU A 64 6.91 -0.70 -9.72
C GLU A 64 7.17 -1.34 -11.07
#